data_AF-A0A653SMI0-F1
#
_entry.id   AF-A0A653SMI0-F1
#
_cell.length_a   1.000
_cell.length_b   1.000
_cell.length_c   1.000
_cell.angle_alpha   90.00
_cell.angle_beta   90.00
_cell.angle_gamma   90.00
#
_symmetry.space_group_name_H-M   'P 1'
#
loop_
_entity.id
_entity.type
_entity.pdbx_description
1 polymer ?
#
loop_
_entity_poly.entity_id
_entity_poly.type
_entity_poly.pdbx_seq_one_letter_code
_entity_poly.pdbx_strand_id
1 'polypeptide(L)'
;MKNYSAQYHKKHFVLNSENQQEIGRITDETKSFILHQCIEYQSQVYKIKNVGFMKNDVELSLAKCIIYFTDFGKDRIIKSGQDVRIYYFKIRRISTIIEKGKVLVKIWRVKKWFKDPIFHIEADESVDDLLILLFLHYSTREFNGIDGGD
;
A
#
# COMPACT_ATOMS: atom_id res chain seq x y z
N MET A 1 2.81 -17.50 -8.00
CA MET A 1 2.28 -16.12 -7.93
C MET A 1 1.06 -16.17 -7.03
N LYS A 2 0.92 -15.20 -6.14
CA LYS A 2 -0.23 -15.07 -5.25
C LYS A 2 -1.21 -14.07 -5.84
N ASN A 3 -2.49 -14.40 -5.78
CA ASN A 3 -3.56 -13.55 -6.28
C ASN A 3 -4.40 -13.03 -5.11
N TYR A 4 -4.78 -11.76 -5.19
CA TYR A 4 -5.63 -11.11 -4.21
C TYR A 4 -6.67 -10.27 -4.92
N SER A 5 -7.73 -9.97 -4.17
CA SER A 5 -8.69 -8.95 -4.53
C SER A 5 -8.83 -7.98 -3.38
N ALA A 6 -9.07 -6.71 -3.70
CA ALA A 6 -9.29 -5.71 -2.69
C ALA A 6 -10.44 -4.78 -3.05
N GLN A 7 -11.19 -4.38 -2.04
CA GLN A 7 -12.40 -3.60 -2.19
C GLN A 7 -12.51 -2.57 -1.08
N TYR A 8 -13.02 -1.40 -1.44
CA TYR A 8 -13.35 -0.37 -0.48
C TYR A 8 -14.78 -0.58 0.03
N HIS A 9 -14.95 -0.69 1.34
CA HIS A 9 -16.25 -0.83 1.98
C HIS A 9 -16.26 -0.10 3.34
N LYS A 10 -17.25 0.77 3.55
CA LYS A 10 -17.50 1.44 4.85
C LYS A 10 -16.24 2.02 5.52
N LYS A 11 -15.41 2.77 4.78
CA LYS A 11 -14.16 3.39 5.27
C LYS A 11 -12.95 2.45 5.46
N HIS A 12 -13.08 1.21 5.00
CA HIS A 12 -11.99 0.25 5.00
C HIS A 12 -11.69 -0.19 3.57
N PHE A 13 -10.41 -0.37 3.27
CA PHE A 13 -9.96 -1.01 2.06
C PHE A 13 -9.45 -2.40 2.43
N VAL A 14 -10.22 -3.43 2.13
CA VAL A 14 -9.94 -4.80 2.60
C VAL A 14 -9.21 -5.58 1.51
N LEU A 15 -8.09 -6.21 1.85
CA LEU A 15 -7.35 -7.14 1.00
C LEU A 15 -7.74 -8.57 1.35
N ASN A 16 -8.24 -9.30 0.36
CA ASN A 16 -8.65 -10.68 0.46
C ASN A 16 -7.77 -11.56 -0.42
N SER A 17 -7.40 -12.73 0.08
CA SER A 17 -6.81 -13.80 -0.72
C SER A 17 -7.77 -14.31 -1.80
N GLU A 18 -7.25 -15.15 -2.70
CA GLU A 18 -8.04 -15.86 -3.70
C GLU A 18 -9.21 -16.67 -3.11
N ASN A 19 -9.03 -17.21 -1.90
CA ASN A 19 -10.06 -17.96 -1.16
C ASN A 19 -11.04 -17.06 -0.38
N GLN A 20 -11.04 -15.74 -0.65
CA GLN A 20 -11.84 -14.74 0.04
C GLN A 20 -11.59 -14.61 1.55
N GLN A 21 -10.46 -15.13 2.04
CA GLN A 21 -10.03 -14.88 3.41
C GLN A 21 -9.37 -13.51 3.49
N GLU A 22 -9.78 -12.71 4.47
CA GLU A 22 -9.18 -11.41 4.75
C GLU A 22 -7.73 -11.59 5.23
N ILE A 23 -6.82 -10.88 4.56
CA ILE A 23 -5.40 -10.85 4.88
C ILE A 23 -5.09 -9.62 5.76
N GLY A 24 -5.73 -8.50 5.44
CA GLY A 24 -5.64 -7.27 6.21
C GLY A 24 -6.45 -6.16 5.56
N ARG A 25 -6.44 -4.99 6.18
CA ARG A 25 -7.22 -3.84 5.71
C ARG A 25 -6.48 -2.53 5.94
N ILE A 26 -6.77 -1.55 5.10
CA ILE A 26 -6.40 -0.14 5.31
C ILE A 26 -7.62 0.55 5.89
N THR A 27 -7.47 1.15 7.07
CA THR A 27 -8.58 1.79 7.79
C THR A 27 -8.38 3.29 7.82
N ASP A 28 -9.45 4.03 7.48
CA ASP A 28 -9.50 5.48 7.64
C ASP A 28 -9.84 5.85 9.10
N GLU A 29 -8.90 6.47 9.79
CA GLU A 29 -9.09 7.09 11.10
C GLU A 29 -9.26 8.61 10.94
N THR A 30 -10.41 9.14 11.29
CA THR A 30 -10.60 10.59 11.36
C THR A 30 -10.25 11.08 12.76
N LYS A 31 -9.16 11.82 12.92
CA LYS A 31 -8.81 12.49 14.18
C LYS A 31 -8.73 13.99 13.93
N SER A 32 -9.59 14.76 14.61
CA SER A 32 -9.61 16.22 14.55
C SER A 32 -9.58 16.79 13.12
N PHE A 33 -10.50 16.33 12.26
CA PHE A 33 -10.65 16.73 10.85
C PHE A 33 -9.48 16.34 9.92
N ILE A 34 -8.46 15.65 10.42
CA ILE A 34 -7.36 15.11 9.61
C ILE A 34 -7.61 13.61 9.41
N LEU A 35 -7.75 13.20 8.14
CA LEU A 35 -7.81 11.80 7.74
C LEU A 35 -6.43 11.16 7.89
N HIS A 36 -6.32 10.20 8.80
CA HIS A 36 -5.16 9.33 8.95
C HIS A 36 -5.54 7.94 8.45
N GLN A 37 -4.58 7.22 7.87
CA GLN A 37 -4.79 5.82 7.49
C GLN A 37 -3.81 4.94 8.25
N CYS A 38 -4.28 3.79 8.68
CA CYS A 38 -3.48 2.73 9.27
C CYS A 38 -3.70 1.43 8.49
N ILE A 39 -2.75 0.50 8.60
CA ILE A 39 -2.89 -0.87 8.09
C ILE A 39 -3.11 -1.78 9.29
N GLU A 40 -4.18 -2.57 9.25
CA GLU A 40 -4.41 -3.67 10.17
C GLU A 40 -3.97 -4.96 9.49
N TYR A 41 -2.97 -5.63 10.06
CA TYR A 41 -2.39 -6.87 9.53
C TYR A 41 -1.96 -7.78 10.68
N GLN A 42 -2.37 -9.06 10.64
CA GLN A 42 -2.05 -10.06 11.68
C GLN A 42 -2.33 -9.56 13.12
N SER A 43 -3.52 -8.99 13.35
CA SER A 43 -3.93 -8.41 14.65
C SER A 43 -3.05 -7.27 15.16
N GLN A 44 -2.26 -6.64 14.29
CA GLN A 44 -1.41 -5.50 14.60
C GLN A 44 -1.81 -4.29 13.77
N VAL A 45 -1.70 -3.10 14.38
CA VAL A 45 -2.02 -1.82 13.75
C VAL A 45 -0.73 -1.08 13.42
N TYR A 46 -0.52 -0.88 12.14
CA TYR A 46 0.62 -0.20 11.56
C TYR A 46 0.24 1.22 11.19
N LYS A 47 0.92 2.20 11.76
CA LYS A 47 0.70 3.61 11.41
C LYS A 47 1.44 3.93 10.13
N ILE A 48 0.73 4.54 9.18
CA ILE A 48 1.31 5.04 7.94
C ILE A 48 1.64 6.52 8.16
N LYS A 49 2.90 6.90 7.96
CA LYS A 49 3.35 8.29 8.00
C LYS A 49 4.10 8.62 6.73
N ASN A 50 3.86 9.80 6.18
CA ASN A 50 4.78 10.36 5.20
C ASN A 50 5.98 10.97 5.97
N VAL A 51 7.20 10.58 5.60
CA VAL A 51 8.43 10.93 6.33
C VAL A 51 9.49 11.59 5.44
N GLY A 52 9.15 11.90 4.20
CA GLY A 52 10.08 12.53 3.26
C GLY A 52 9.45 13.68 2.51
N PHE A 53 10.16 14.13 1.48
CA PHE A 53 9.75 15.29 0.69
C PHE A 53 8.73 14.90 -0.37
N MET A 54 8.70 13.63 -0.79
CA MET A 54 7.78 13.12 -1.79
C MET A 54 6.61 12.40 -1.14
N LYS A 55 5.47 12.38 -1.85
CA LYS A 55 4.29 11.62 -1.42
C LYS A 55 4.61 10.14 -1.18
N ASN A 56 5.62 9.62 -1.87
CA ASN A 56 6.05 8.22 -1.88
C ASN A 56 7.12 7.85 -0.83
N ASP A 57 7.52 8.80 0.02
CA ASP A 57 8.39 8.54 1.17
C ASP A 57 7.52 8.20 2.39
N VAL A 58 7.23 6.91 2.60
CA VAL A 58 6.38 6.46 3.72
C VAL A 58 7.13 5.57 4.69
N GLU A 59 6.84 5.83 5.94
CA GLU A 59 7.17 5.03 7.09
C GLU A 59 5.93 4.24 7.53
N LEU A 60 6.07 2.93 7.59
CA LEU A 60 5.15 2.04 8.26
C LEU A 60 5.76 1.66 9.61
N SER A 61 5.20 2.17 10.70
CA SER A 61 5.74 1.95 12.05
C SER A 61 4.83 1.03 12.87
N LEU A 62 5.42 0.00 13.47
CA LEU A 62 4.83 -0.85 14.50
C LEU A 62 5.76 -0.85 15.72
N ALA A 63 5.39 -0.08 16.74
CA ALA A 63 6.23 0.14 17.92
C ALA A 63 7.68 0.54 17.56
N LYS A 64 8.64 -0.39 17.68
CA LYS A 64 10.07 -0.17 17.36
C LYS A 64 10.49 -0.62 15.95
N CYS A 65 9.62 -1.35 15.25
CA CYS A 65 9.84 -1.80 13.89
C CYS A 65 9.39 -0.73 12.92
N ILE A 66 10.29 -0.33 12.02
CA ILE A 66 10.05 0.77 11.09
C ILE A 66 10.41 0.29 9.68
N ILE A 67 9.41 0.27 8.80
CA ILE A 67 9.57 -0.11 7.39
C ILE A 67 9.48 1.15 6.54
N TYR A 68 10.53 1.42 5.76
CA TYR A 68 10.57 2.56 4.84
C TYR A 68 10.30 2.15 3.39
N PHE A 69 9.53 2.98 2.72
CA PHE A 69 9.14 2.87 1.32
C PHE A 69 9.57 4.15 0.60
N THR A 70 10.36 4.03 -0.46
CA THR A 70 10.77 5.17 -1.30
C THR A 70 11.01 4.73 -2.74
N ASP A 71 10.73 5.63 -3.68
CA ASP A 71 10.97 5.46 -5.11
C ASP A 71 12.34 6.02 -5.57
N PHE A 72 13.07 6.71 -4.69
CA PHE A 72 14.33 7.38 -5.00
C PHE A 72 15.48 6.99 -4.05
N GLY A 73 16.70 7.03 -4.59
CA GLY A 73 17.91 6.45 -4.00
C GLY A 73 18.18 6.80 -2.52
N LYS A 74 18.56 5.73 -1.80
CA LYS A 74 19.29 5.55 -0.52
C LYS A 74 19.42 6.64 0.57
N ASP A 75 19.33 7.93 0.28
CA ASP A 75 19.91 8.98 1.14
C ASP A 75 18.93 10.09 1.61
N ARG A 76 17.63 9.98 1.32
CA ARG A 76 16.65 11.05 1.64
C ARG A 76 15.71 10.78 2.82
N ILE A 77 15.68 9.56 3.35
CA ILE A 77 14.80 9.22 4.47
C ILE A 77 15.58 9.36 5.78
N ILE A 78 15.02 10.15 6.71
CA ILE A 78 15.53 10.23 8.08
C ILE A 78 15.16 8.92 8.78
N LYS A 79 16.15 8.04 8.95
CA LYS A 79 15.98 6.73 9.58
C LYS A 79 15.82 6.90 11.08
N SER A 80 14.76 6.33 11.64
CA SER A 80 14.58 6.16 13.08
C SER A 80 14.12 4.72 13.36
N GLY A 81 14.41 4.17 14.54
CA GLY A 81 14.04 2.80 14.92
C GLY A 81 15.22 1.87 15.21
N GLN A 82 14.95 0.75 15.91
CA GLN A 82 15.97 -0.25 16.26
C GLN A 82 16.08 -1.38 15.20
N ASP A 83 15.05 -1.61 14.39
CA ASP A 83 15.03 -2.59 13.30
C ASP A 83 14.43 -1.95 12.05
N VAL A 84 15.27 -1.64 11.06
CA VAL A 84 14.93 -0.85 9.87
C VAL A 84 15.00 -1.72 8.63
N ARG A 85 13.87 -1.86 7.92
CA ARG A 85 13.81 -2.52 6.60
C ARG A 85 13.47 -1.50 5.52
N ILE A 86 14.19 -1.56 4.39
CA ILE A 86 14.03 -0.62 3.27
C ILE A 86 13.70 -1.40 2.00
N TYR A 87 12.58 -1.05 1.37
CA TYR A 87 12.20 -1.58 0.06
C TYR A 87 12.30 -0.49 -1.00
N TYR A 88 12.97 -0.80 -2.11
CA TYR A 88 13.14 0.11 -3.26
C TYR A 88 12.23 -0.32 -4.41
N PHE A 89 11.50 0.61 -5.01
CA PHE A 89 10.63 0.29 -6.15
C PHE A 89 10.52 1.44 -7.17
N LYS A 90 10.05 1.13 -8.37
CA LYS A 90 9.72 2.12 -9.42
C LYS A 90 8.25 2.00 -9.82
N ILE A 91 7.50 3.09 -9.70
CA ILE A 91 6.07 3.16 -10.09
C ILE A 91 5.96 3.51 -11.60
N ARG A 92 5.00 2.93 -12.32
CA ARG A 92 4.67 3.21 -13.74
C ARG A 92 3.14 3.32 -13.96
N ARG A 93 2.69 3.38 -15.22
CA ARG A 93 1.31 3.64 -15.71
C ARG A 93 0.23 2.63 -15.25
N ILE A 94 0.62 1.38 -15.04
CA ILE A 94 -0.12 0.39 -14.23
C ILE A 94 0.60 0.37 -12.89
N SER A 95 -0.12 0.41 -11.77
CA SER A 95 0.46 0.25 -10.44
C SER A 95 1.22 -1.06 -10.38
N THR A 96 2.54 -0.97 -10.56
CA THR A 96 3.43 -2.12 -10.61
C THR A 96 4.61 -1.82 -9.71
N ILE A 97 4.95 -2.77 -8.83
CA ILE A 97 6.23 -2.81 -8.15
C ILE A 97 7.18 -3.62 -9.02
N ILE A 98 8.32 -3.02 -9.37
CA ILE A 98 9.41 -3.69 -10.07
C ILE A 98 10.68 -3.59 -9.23
N GLU A 99 11.31 -4.73 -8.96
CA GLU A 99 12.63 -4.81 -8.34
C GLU A 99 13.60 -5.54 -9.27
N LYS A 100 14.77 -4.95 -9.54
CA LYS A 100 15.83 -5.55 -10.38
C LYS A 100 15.33 -6.10 -11.73
N GLY A 101 14.34 -5.45 -12.33
CA GLY A 101 13.74 -5.84 -13.61
C GLY A 101 12.67 -6.93 -13.52
N LYS A 102 12.36 -7.46 -12.33
CA LYS A 102 11.27 -8.41 -12.09
C LYS A 102 10.05 -7.68 -11.54
N VAL A 103 8.87 -8.05 -12.03
CA VAL A 103 7.61 -7.55 -11.49
C VAL A 103 7.29 -8.29 -10.20
N LEU A 104 7.15 -7.55 -9.10
CA LEU A 104 6.83 -8.09 -7.79
C LEU A 104 5.35 -7.99 -7.45
N VAL A 105 4.70 -6.88 -7.80
CA VAL A 105 3.27 -6.67 -7.55
C VAL A 105 2.68 -5.94 -8.74
N LYS A 106 1.48 -6.33 -9.18
CA LYS A 106 0.66 -5.58 -10.13
C LYS A 106 -0.71 -5.34 -9.51
N ILE A 107 -1.22 -4.13 -9.65
CA ILE A 107 -2.58 -3.77 -9.24
C ILE A 107 -3.30 -3.19 -10.45
N TRP A 108 -4.48 -3.73 -10.76
CA TRP A 108 -5.38 -3.14 -11.74
C TRP A 108 -6.80 -3.03 -11.19
N ARG A 109 -7.52 -2.02 -11.68
CA ARG A 109 -8.85 -1.67 -11.21
C ARG A 109 -9.89 -2.11 -12.23
N VAL A 110 -10.90 -2.83 -11.77
CA VAL A 110 -12.10 -3.14 -12.54
C VAL A 110 -13.22 -2.22 -12.04
N LYS A 111 -13.56 -1.21 -12.84
CA LYS A 111 -14.73 -0.36 -12.58
C LYS A 111 -15.99 -1.18 -12.90
N LYS A 112 -16.91 -1.28 -11.95
CA LYS A 112 -18.24 -1.85 -12.17
C LYS A 112 -19.27 -0.72 -12.13
N TRP A 113 -20.24 -0.75 -13.04
CA TRP A 113 -21.29 0.27 -13.06
C TRP A 113 -22.12 0.17 -11.77
N PHE A 114 -22.28 1.29 -11.07
CA PHE A 114 -23.01 1.43 -9.79
C PHE A 114 -22.48 0.64 -8.58
N LYS A 115 -21.26 0.10 -8.63
CA LYS A 115 -20.63 -0.59 -7.49
C LYS A 115 -19.26 -0.02 -7.19
N ASP A 116 -18.83 -0.19 -5.95
CA ASP A 116 -17.45 0.11 -5.57
C ASP A 116 -16.48 -0.68 -6.46
N PRO A 117 -15.38 -0.06 -6.91
CA PRO A 117 -14.39 -0.71 -7.75
C PRO A 117 -13.75 -1.90 -7.05
N ILE A 118 -13.46 -2.94 -7.81
CA ILE A 118 -12.66 -4.07 -7.34
C ILE A 118 -11.25 -3.91 -7.89
N PHE A 119 -10.27 -4.05 -7.01
CA PHE A 119 -8.86 -4.05 -7.36
C PHE A 119 -8.39 -5.49 -7.36
N HIS A 120 -7.71 -5.89 -8.42
CA HIS A 120 -7.08 -7.19 -8.52
C HIS A 120 -5.58 -7.00 -8.36
N ILE A 121 -4.96 -7.89 -7.58
CA ILE A 121 -3.55 -7.83 -7.27
C ILE A 121 -2.91 -9.18 -7.60
N GLU A 122 -1.85 -9.13 -8.40
CA GLU A 122 -0.92 -10.25 -8.60
C GLU A 122 0.38 -9.91 -7.86
N ALA A 123 0.88 -10.82 -7.05
CA ALA A 123 2.17 -10.67 -6.38
C ALA A 123 3.08 -11.90 -6.57
N ASP A 124 4.38 -11.66 -6.62
CA ASP A 124 5.38 -12.73 -6.55
C ASP A 124 5.29 -13.46 -5.19
N GLU A 125 5.62 -14.75 -5.18
CA GLU A 125 5.56 -15.56 -3.95
C GLU A 125 6.47 -15.02 -2.84
N SER A 126 7.57 -14.36 -3.22
CA SER A 126 8.54 -13.80 -2.28
C SER A 126 8.06 -12.50 -1.62
N VAL A 127 6.94 -11.94 -2.06
CA VAL A 127 6.41 -10.68 -1.52
C VAL A 127 5.60 -10.95 -0.26
N ASP A 128 5.88 -10.16 0.77
CA ASP A 128 5.11 -10.11 2.02
C ASP A 128 3.77 -9.41 1.80
N ASP A 129 2.69 -9.93 2.38
CA ASP A 129 1.35 -9.34 2.28
C ASP A 129 1.30 -7.90 2.83
N LEU A 130 2.14 -7.57 3.81
CA LEU A 130 2.24 -6.22 4.35
C LEU A 130 2.76 -5.21 3.31
N LEU A 131 3.70 -5.66 2.46
CA LEU A 131 4.19 -4.87 1.32
C LEU A 131 3.07 -4.66 0.28
N ILE A 132 2.21 -5.67 0.07
CA ILE A 132 1.03 -5.55 -0.80
C ILE A 132 0.03 -4.53 -0.23
N LEU A 133 -0.29 -4.61 1.07
CA LEU A 133 -1.20 -3.68 1.75
C LEU A 133 -0.70 -2.23 1.65
N LEU A 134 0.59 -1.99 1.84
CA LEU A 134 1.08 -0.63 1.70
C LEU A 134 1.09 -0.16 0.24
N PHE A 135 1.47 -1.01 -0.70
CA PHE A 135 1.41 -0.64 -2.11
C PHE A 135 -0.02 -0.32 -2.58
N LEU A 136 -1.01 -1.01 -2.02
CA LEU A 136 -2.42 -0.76 -2.24
C LEU A 136 -2.88 0.59 -1.65
N HIS A 137 -2.41 0.96 -0.46
CA HIS A 137 -2.64 2.29 0.11
C HIS A 137 -2.15 3.40 -0.83
N TYR A 138 -0.96 3.23 -1.39
CA TYR A 138 -0.40 4.17 -2.36
C TYR A 138 -1.19 4.23 -3.66
N SER A 139 -1.46 3.06 -4.24
CA SER A 139 -2.15 2.92 -5.51
C SER A 139 -3.61 3.40 -5.46
N THR A 140 -4.20 3.55 -4.28
CA THR A 140 -5.57 4.06 -4.12
C THR A 140 -5.60 5.56 -3.82
N ARG A 141 -4.54 6.15 -3.25
CA ARG A 141 -4.42 7.61 -3.06
C ARG A 141 -3.90 8.36 -4.29
N GLU A 142 -2.88 7.85 -4.97
CA GLU A 142 -2.34 8.53 -6.17
C GLU A 142 -3.32 8.47 -7.34
N PHE A 143 -4.08 7.38 -7.50
CA PHE A 143 -5.06 7.26 -8.58
C PHE A 143 -6.36 8.04 -8.33
N ASN A 144 -6.64 8.48 -7.11
CA ASN A 144 -7.78 9.36 -6.84
C ASN A 144 -7.42 10.85 -6.94
N GLY A 145 -6.13 11.21 -7.07
CA GLY A 145 -5.65 12.59 -7.23
C GLY A 145 -4.92 12.88 -8.55
N ILE A 146 -4.58 11.84 -9.33
CA ILE A 146 -3.92 11.97 -10.65
C ILE A 146 -4.91 11.63 -11.79
N ASP A 147 -6.10 11.10 -11.50
CA ASP A 147 -7.21 11.03 -12.48
C ASP A 147 -7.96 12.37 -12.51
N GLY A 148 -7.20 13.44 -12.73
CA GLY A 148 -7.73 14.71 -13.18
C GLY A 148 -8.02 14.60 -14.66
N GLY A 149 -9.27 14.25 -14.98
CA GLY A 149 -9.90 14.43 -16.29
C GLY A 149 -9.26 13.72 -17.47
N ASP A 150 -9.96 12.72 -17.99
CA ASP A 150 -10.28 12.66 -19.42
C ASP A 150 -11.78 12.38 -19.56
#